data_AF-A0A662TPT7-F1
#
_entry.id   AF-A0A662TPT7-F1
#
_cell.length_a   1.000
_cell.length_b   1.000
_cell.length_c   1.000
_cell.angle_alpha   90.00
_cell.angle_beta   90.00
_cell.angle_gamma   90.00
#
_symmetry.space_group_name_H-M   'P 1'
#
loop_
_entity.id
_entity.type
_entity.pdbx_description
1 polymer ?
#
loop_
_entity_poly.entity_id
_entity_poly.type
_entity_poly.pdbx_seq_one_letter_code
_entity_poly.pdbx_strand_id
1 'polypeptide(L)'
;MLWSRYQPLFDTLIAERVATKLALSLILNIIPSLKRESVNVDAIPEDKIVEIMKRVSKGEIAKEAIPEILTQLSEKPDAAIDAIINKLKVTGEILEKLDNFISNLVTEKKNFILERGEHAVKPLMGIVMKEFRGKVDGKVVYEKLSAAVKKVLGHE
;
A
#
# COMPACT_ATOMS: atom_id res chain seq x y z
N MET A 1 7.45 11.09 -26.62
CA MET A 1 6.77 12.41 -26.44
C MET A 1 6.21 12.65 -25.03
N LEU A 2 6.43 11.75 -24.04
CA LEU A 2 5.93 11.91 -22.67
C LEU A 2 6.46 13.19 -21.98
N TRP A 3 7.73 13.51 -22.18
CA TRP A 3 8.39 14.68 -21.59
C TRP A 3 7.73 16.02 -21.93
N SER A 4 7.33 16.23 -23.19
CA SER A 4 6.69 17.48 -23.60
C SER A 4 5.34 17.71 -22.94
N ARG A 5 4.64 16.64 -22.53
CA ARG A 5 3.36 16.74 -21.82
C ARG A 5 3.54 17.14 -20.36
N TYR A 6 4.55 16.59 -19.68
CA TYR A 6 4.77 16.82 -18.25
C TYR A 6 5.70 17.98 -17.94
N GLN A 7 6.20 18.70 -18.96
CA GLN A 7 7.02 19.89 -18.77
C GLN A 7 6.35 20.94 -17.85
N PRO A 8 5.06 21.31 -18.04
CA PRO A 8 4.41 22.28 -17.17
C PRO A 8 4.34 21.81 -15.70
N LEU A 9 3.92 20.56 -15.47
CA LEU A 9 3.91 19.97 -14.14
C LEU A 9 5.32 19.95 -13.51
N PHE A 10 6.34 19.60 -14.28
CA PHE A 10 7.72 19.60 -13.81
C PHE A 10 8.14 21.01 -13.36
N ASP A 11 7.89 22.02 -14.18
CA ASP A 11 8.25 23.41 -13.88
C ASP A 11 7.51 23.91 -12.62
N THR A 12 6.22 23.57 -12.48
CA THR A 12 5.44 23.86 -11.26
C THR A 12 6.04 23.19 -10.02
N LEU A 13 6.43 21.91 -10.11
CA LEU A 13 7.05 21.19 -8.99
C LEU A 13 8.38 21.82 -8.56
N ILE A 14 9.23 22.24 -9.51
CA ILE A 14 10.49 22.91 -9.21
C ILE A 14 10.25 24.29 -8.59
N ALA A 15 9.29 25.06 -9.10
CA ALA A 15 8.89 26.34 -8.52
C ALA A 15 8.41 26.18 -7.06
N GLU A 16 7.71 25.08 -6.77
CA GLU A 16 7.25 24.69 -5.43
C GLU A 16 8.34 24.03 -4.56
N ARG A 17 9.61 24.10 -4.99
CA ARG A 17 10.80 23.58 -4.28
C ARG A 17 10.78 22.07 -4.04
N VAL A 18 10.05 21.31 -4.86
CA VAL A 18 10.16 19.85 -4.87
C VAL A 18 11.52 19.46 -5.43
N ALA A 19 12.21 18.53 -4.77
CA ALA A 19 13.53 18.09 -5.21
C ALA A 19 13.47 17.53 -6.65
N THR A 20 14.38 17.97 -7.52
CA THR A 20 14.41 17.58 -8.94
C THR A 20 14.36 16.07 -9.14
N LYS A 21 15.13 15.30 -8.35
CA LYS A 21 15.13 13.83 -8.40
C LYS A 21 13.75 13.24 -8.10
N LEU A 22 13.02 13.83 -7.16
CA LEU A 22 11.68 13.38 -6.77
C LEU A 22 10.65 13.71 -7.87
N ALA A 23 10.69 14.91 -8.44
CA ALA A 23 9.84 15.29 -9.57
C ALA A 23 10.09 14.40 -10.81
N LEU A 24 11.35 14.14 -11.13
CA LEU A 24 11.73 13.21 -12.21
C LEU A 24 11.25 11.78 -11.93
N SER A 25 11.38 11.31 -10.69
CA SER A 25 10.89 9.98 -10.32
C SER A 25 9.37 9.85 -10.50
N LEU A 26 8.60 10.89 -10.16
CA LEU A 26 7.16 10.90 -10.39
C LEU A 26 6.85 10.77 -11.90
N ILE A 27 7.44 11.62 -12.72
CA ILE A 27 7.09 11.75 -14.15
C ILE A 27 7.59 10.57 -14.98
N LEU A 28 8.78 10.05 -14.68
CA LEU A 28 9.44 9.04 -15.50
C LEU A 28 9.22 7.61 -15.01
N ASN A 29 8.95 7.43 -13.72
CA ASN A 29 8.83 6.09 -13.14
C ASN A 29 7.40 5.84 -12.63
N ILE A 30 6.90 6.67 -11.71
CA ILE A 30 5.64 6.39 -11.01
C ILE A 30 4.45 6.51 -11.96
N ILE A 31 4.26 7.65 -12.62
CA ILE A 31 3.13 7.86 -13.53
C ILE A 31 3.13 6.82 -14.67
N PRO A 32 4.25 6.54 -15.35
CA PRO A 32 4.28 5.49 -16.38
C PRO A 32 4.00 4.09 -15.82
N SER A 33 4.40 3.76 -14.59
CA SER A 33 4.07 2.48 -13.96
C SER A 33 2.58 2.35 -13.70
N LEU A 34 1.97 3.36 -13.06
CA LEU A 34 0.54 3.38 -12.79
C LEU A 34 -0.28 3.25 -14.07
N LYS A 35 0.13 3.92 -15.15
CA LYS A 35 -0.54 3.76 -16.46
C LYS A 35 -0.45 2.34 -17.02
N ARG A 36 0.67 1.61 -16.82
CA ARG A 36 0.78 0.19 -17.20
C ARG A 36 -0.14 -0.70 -16.36
N GLU A 37 -0.40 -0.30 -15.12
CA GLU A 37 -1.33 -0.95 -14.20
C GLU A 37 -2.80 -0.51 -14.43
N SER A 38 -3.08 0.15 -15.57
CA SER A 38 -4.41 0.65 -15.95
C SER A 38 -5.01 1.72 -15.03
N VAL A 39 -4.18 2.40 -14.24
CA VAL A 39 -4.60 3.52 -13.37
C VAL A 39 -4.74 4.79 -14.20
N ASN A 40 -5.90 5.46 -14.11
CA ASN A 40 -6.20 6.68 -14.86
C ASN A 40 -5.63 7.94 -14.19
N VAL A 41 -4.30 8.07 -14.19
CA VAL A 41 -3.61 9.23 -13.58
C VAL A 41 -4.03 10.56 -14.21
N ASP A 42 -4.46 10.57 -15.46
CA ASP A 42 -4.89 11.79 -16.16
C ASP A 42 -6.22 12.35 -15.60
N ALA A 43 -6.96 11.59 -14.78
CA ALA A 43 -8.15 12.08 -14.06
C ALA A 43 -7.82 12.88 -12.78
N ILE A 44 -6.57 12.85 -12.33
CA ILE A 44 -6.16 13.51 -11.09
C ILE A 44 -5.88 14.99 -11.38
N PRO A 45 -6.49 15.93 -10.64
CA PRO A 45 -6.17 17.35 -10.75
C PRO A 45 -4.69 17.64 -10.50
N GLU A 46 -4.06 18.48 -11.34
CA GLU A 46 -2.63 18.77 -11.26
C GLU A 46 -2.24 19.40 -9.92
N ASP A 47 -3.08 20.28 -9.38
CA ASP A 47 -2.92 20.91 -8.07
C ASP A 47 -2.82 19.88 -6.94
N LYS A 48 -3.59 18.80 -6.99
CA LYS A 48 -3.48 17.69 -6.02
C LYS A 48 -2.17 16.93 -6.15
N ILE A 49 -1.67 16.72 -7.37
CA ILE A 49 -0.36 16.09 -7.59
C ILE A 49 0.74 16.98 -6.99
N VAL A 50 0.70 18.28 -7.26
CA VAL A 50 1.64 19.26 -6.70
C VAL A 50 1.58 19.26 -5.18
N GLU A 51 0.38 19.27 -4.59
CA GLU A 51 0.20 19.24 -3.14
C GLU A 51 0.82 17.99 -2.50
N ILE A 52 0.58 16.79 -3.06
CA ILE A 52 1.19 15.54 -2.57
C ILE A 52 2.70 15.64 -2.59
N MET A 53 3.28 16.11 -3.69
CA MET A 53 4.73 16.20 -3.84
C MET A 53 5.36 17.21 -2.87
N LYS A 54 4.66 18.30 -2.56
CA LYS A 54 5.06 19.25 -1.50
C LYS A 54 5.06 18.59 -0.13
N ARG A 55 4.00 17.85 0.22
CA ARG A 55 3.89 17.14 1.51
C ARG A 55 4.96 16.06 1.64
N VAL A 56 5.29 15.33 0.57
CA VAL A 56 6.43 14.39 0.53
C VAL A 56 7.76 15.12 0.73
N SER A 57 7.96 16.27 0.08
CA SER A 57 9.19 17.06 0.21
C SER A 57 9.39 17.59 1.63
N LYS A 58 8.30 17.83 2.37
CA LYS A 58 8.31 18.21 3.79
C LYS A 58 8.45 17.02 4.75
N GLY A 59 8.42 15.78 4.26
CA GLY A 59 8.48 14.57 5.08
C GLY A 59 7.17 14.19 5.76
N GLU A 60 6.05 14.84 5.41
CA GLU A 60 4.72 14.52 5.96
C GLU A 60 4.15 13.22 5.38
N ILE A 61 4.60 12.84 4.17
CA ILE A 61 4.22 11.62 3.46
C ILE A 61 5.50 10.90 3.03
N ALA A 62 5.55 9.59 3.27
CA ALA A 62 6.64 8.74 2.78
C ALA A 62 6.60 8.65 1.24
N LYS A 63 7.76 8.63 0.57
CA LYS A 63 7.84 8.60 -0.89
C LYS A 63 7.19 7.35 -1.48
N GLU A 64 7.23 6.26 -0.74
CA GLU A 64 6.70 4.96 -1.07
C GLU A 64 5.16 4.94 -1.09
N ALA A 65 4.51 5.91 -0.43
CA ALA A 65 3.06 6.05 -0.43
C ALA A 65 2.51 6.76 -1.68
N ILE A 66 3.37 7.40 -2.48
CA ILE A 66 2.94 8.17 -3.66
C ILE A 66 2.10 7.33 -4.63
N PRO A 67 2.53 6.11 -5.06
CA PRO A 67 1.76 5.34 -6.04
C PRO A 67 0.35 5.04 -5.56
N GLU A 68 0.21 4.58 -4.31
CA GLU A 68 -1.07 4.22 -3.71
C GLU A 68 -1.99 5.44 -3.54
N ILE A 69 -1.45 6.60 -3.12
CA ILE A 69 -2.23 7.84 -3.01
C ILE A 69 -2.75 8.27 -4.39
N LEU A 70 -1.91 8.21 -5.43
CA LEU A 70 -2.32 8.55 -6.79
C LEU A 70 -3.37 7.57 -7.33
N THR A 71 -3.24 6.28 -7.04
CA THR A 71 -4.26 5.27 -7.40
C THR A 71 -5.62 5.63 -6.79
N GLN A 72 -5.70 5.90 -5.48
CA GLN A 72 -6.97 6.25 -4.85
C GLN A 72 -7.54 7.59 -5.34
N LEU A 73 -6.69 8.58 -5.65
CA LEU A 73 -7.14 9.83 -6.27
C LEU A 73 -7.64 9.63 -7.70
N SER A 74 -7.08 8.70 -8.47
CA SER A 74 -7.56 8.42 -9.82
C SER A 74 -8.99 7.84 -9.81
N GLU A 75 -9.34 7.09 -8.78
CA GLU A 75 -10.69 6.55 -8.56
C GLU A 75 -11.65 7.58 -7.97
N LYS A 76 -11.14 8.50 -7.16
CA LYS A 76 -11.91 9.54 -6.47
C LYS A 76 -11.20 10.90 -6.56
N PRO A 77 -11.24 11.57 -7.74
CA PRO A 77 -10.53 12.82 -7.96
C PRO A 77 -10.90 13.94 -6.99
N ASP A 78 -12.12 13.93 -6.47
CA ASP A 78 -12.65 14.94 -5.53
C ASP A 78 -12.28 14.67 -4.07
N ALA A 79 -11.76 13.49 -3.73
CA ALA A 79 -11.44 13.14 -2.34
C ALA A 79 -10.34 14.03 -1.75
N ALA A 80 -10.51 14.44 -0.50
CA ALA A 80 -9.48 15.18 0.23
C ALA A 80 -8.22 14.31 0.43
N ILE A 81 -7.04 14.88 0.17
CA ILE A 81 -5.75 14.18 0.32
C ILE A 81 -5.57 13.65 1.75
N ASP A 82 -5.96 14.44 2.76
CA ASP A 82 -5.90 14.02 4.16
C ASP A 82 -6.77 12.79 4.47
N ALA A 83 -7.93 12.67 3.83
CA ALA A 83 -8.79 11.51 3.99
C ALA A 83 -8.14 10.23 3.43
N ILE A 84 -7.45 10.34 2.29
CA ILE A 84 -6.71 9.22 1.68
C ILE A 84 -5.53 8.83 2.56
N ILE A 85 -4.73 9.79 3.01
CA ILE A 85 -3.57 9.55 3.89
C ILE A 85 -4.02 8.87 5.19
N ASN A 86 -5.07 9.37 5.84
CA ASN A 86 -5.58 8.79 7.08
C ASN A 86 -6.08 7.36 6.86
N LYS A 87 -6.81 7.10 5.77
CA LYS A 87 -7.26 5.75 5.41
C LYS A 87 -6.09 4.79 5.19
N LEU A 88 -5.01 5.24 4.54
CA LEU A 88 -3.80 4.45 4.33
C LEU A 88 -3.08 4.14 5.64
N LYS A 89 -2.95 5.12 6.53
CA LYS A 89 -2.40 4.91 7.87
C LYS A 89 -3.19 3.86 8.65
N VAL A 90 -4.53 4.00 8.69
CA VAL A 90 -5.41 3.04 9.37
C VAL A 90 -5.27 1.64 8.76
N THR A 91 -5.27 1.53 7.43
CA THR A 91 -5.05 0.23 6.75
C THR A 91 -3.70 -0.36 7.13
N GLY A 92 -2.62 0.44 7.12
CA GLY A 92 -1.28 0.01 7.51
C GLY A 92 -1.22 -0.51 8.95
N GLU A 93 -1.77 0.24 9.91
CA GLU A 93 -1.82 -0.17 11.32
C GLU A 93 -2.62 -1.47 11.52
N ILE A 94 -3.71 -1.66 10.77
CA ILE A 94 -4.51 -2.89 10.83
C ILE A 94 -3.70 -4.07 10.27
N LEU A 95 -2.98 -3.88 9.17
CA LEU A 95 -2.15 -4.93 8.57
C LEU A 95 -0.96 -5.31 9.47
N GLU A 96 -0.34 -4.33 10.14
CA GLU A 96 0.73 -4.59 11.12
C GLU A 96 0.19 -5.38 12.33
N LYS A 97 -0.99 -5.01 12.84
CA LYS A 97 -1.67 -5.78 13.90
C LYS A 97 -1.97 -7.22 13.46
N LEU A 98 -2.40 -7.41 12.21
CA LEU A 98 -2.64 -8.73 11.64
C LEU A 98 -1.36 -9.56 11.59
N ASP A 99 -0.25 -9.00 11.10
CA ASP A 99 1.03 -9.69 11.01
C ASP A 99 1.55 -10.11 12.39
N ASN A 100 1.46 -9.22 13.38
CA ASN A 100 1.83 -9.54 14.76
C ASN A 100 0.94 -10.62 15.37
N PHE A 101 -0.38 -10.56 15.13
CA PHE A 101 -1.31 -11.59 15.60
C PHE A 101 -1.01 -12.95 14.98
N ILE A 102 -0.80 -13.03 13.66
CA ILE A 102 -0.46 -14.27 12.97
C ILE A 102 0.86 -14.84 13.49
N SER A 103 1.88 -14.00 13.64
CA SER A 103 3.19 -14.40 14.18
C SER A 103 3.05 -15.08 15.55
N ASN A 104 2.33 -14.43 16.48
CA ASN A 104 2.08 -14.98 17.81
C ASN A 104 1.27 -16.28 17.75
N LEU A 105 0.23 -16.32 16.91
CA LEU A 105 -0.64 -17.49 16.76
C LEU A 105 0.14 -18.71 16.26
N VAL A 106 1.00 -18.56 15.25
CA VAL A 106 1.77 -19.69 14.72
C VAL A 106 2.86 -20.16 15.68
N THR A 107 3.41 -19.25 16.50
CA THR A 107 4.32 -19.62 17.59
C THR A 107 3.58 -20.41 18.68
N GLU A 108 2.42 -19.95 19.13
CA GLU A 108 1.61 -20.63 20.16
C GLU A 108 1.11 -21.99 19.69
N LYS A 109 0.69 -22.09 18.43
CA LYS A 109 0.14 -23.32 17.83
C LYS A 109 1.18 -24.12 17.05
N LYS A 110 2.47 -23.94 17.30
CA LYS A 110 3.56 -24.61 16.56
C LYS A 110 3.40 -26.13 16.51
N ASN A 111 3.16 -26.78 17.65
CA ASN A 111 2.99 -28.23 17.70
C ASN A 111 1.79 -28.71 16.87
N PHE A 112 0.67 -27.97 16.94
CA PHE A 112 -0.52 -28.25 16.13
C PHE A 112 -0.23 -28.11 14.63
N ILE A 113 0.55 -27.11 14.24
CA ILE A 113 0.99 -26.92 12.84
C ILE A 113 1.87 -28.08 12.39
N LEU A 114 2.84 -28.51 13.21
CA LEU A 114 3.72 -29.64 12.87
C LEU A 114 2.94 -30.95 12.73
N GLU A 115 1.91 -31.17 13.55
CA GLU A 115 1.06 -32.36 13.48
C GLU A 115 0.13 -32.35 12.25
N ARG A 116 -0.45 -31.19 11.91
CA ARG A 116 -1.47 -31.07 10.85
C ARG A 116 -0.94 -30.64 9.49
N GLY A 117 0.30 -30.18 9.41
CA GLY A 117 0.88 -29.62 8.19
C GLY A 117 0.09 -28.43 7.66
N GLU A 118 -0.01 -28.31 6.34
CA GLU A 118 -0.77 -27.24 5.67
C GLU A 118 -2.27 -27.24 6.03
N HIS A 119 -2.82 -28.39 6.43
CA HIS A 119 -4.22 -28.49 6.87
C HIS A 119 -4.50 -27.72 8.18
N ALA A 120 -3.46 -27.24 8.88
CA ALA A 120 -3.59 -26.34 10.02
C ALA A 120 -4.18 -24.97 9.66
N VAL A 121 -4.01 -24.52 8.40
CA VAL A 121 -4.45 -23.18 7.96
C VAL A 121 -5.94 -22.98 8.21
N LYS A 122 -6.79 -23.95 7.86
CA LYS A 122 -8.26 -23.80 7.96
C LYS A 122 -8.74 -23.64 9.41
N PRO A 123 -8.33 -24.46 10.39
CA PRO A 123 -8.62 -24.22 11.80
C PRO A 123 -8.09 -22.88 12.33
N LEU A 124 -6.84 -22.52 12.00
CA LEU A 124 -6.23 -21.27 12.45
C LEU A 124 -6.90 -20.04 11.85
N MET A 125 -7.40 -20.15 10.62
CA MET A 125 -8.18 -19.10 9.96
C MET A 125 -9.40 -18.71 10.79
N GLY A 126 -10.08 -19.67 11.42
CA GLY A 126 -11.21 -19.40 12.31
C GLY A 126 -10.83 -18.55 13.52
N ILE A 127 -9.59 -18.65 14.00
CA ILE A 127 -9.07 -17.85 15.12
C ILE A 127 -8.75 -16.44 14.65
N VAL A 128 -8.00 -16.28 13.55
CA VAL A 128 -7.64 -14.96 13.01
C VAL A 128 -8.90 -14.19 12.59
N MET A 129 -9.86 -14.86 11.95
CA MET A 129 -11.09 -14.23 11.49
C MET A 129 -12.04 -13.81 12.63
N LYS A 130 -11.87 -14.28 13.87
CA LYS A 130 -12.64 -13.73 15.01
C LYS A 130 -12.25 -12.27 15.30
N GLU A 131 -10.98 -11.92 15.09
CA GLU A 131 -10.46 -10.60 15.41
C GLU A 131 -10.48 -9.63 14.23
N PHE A 132 -10.21 -10.14 13.01
CA PHE A 132 -9.96 -9.30 11.82
C PHE A 132 -11.10 -9.30 10.79
N ARG A 133 -12.17 -10.08 10.99
CA ARG A 133 -13.33 -10.05 10.09
C ARG A 133 -13.92 -8.64 10.01
N GLY A 134 -14.17 -8.18 8.78
CA GLY A 134 -14.69 -6.84 8.51
C GLY A 134 -13.65 -5.72 8.63
N LYS A 135 -12.43 -6.02 9.10
CA LYS A 135 -11.30 -5.08 9.14
C LYS A 135 -10.30 -5.33 8.01
N VAL A 136 -10.10 -6.61 7.63
CA VAL A 136 -9.19 -7.02 6.56
C VAL A 136 -9.91 -8.01 5.63
N ASP A 137 -9.58 -7.94 4.34
CA ASP A 137 -10.04 -8.91 3.35
C ASP A 137 -9.58 -10.33 3.70
N GLY A 138 -10.51 -11.30 3.61
CA GLY A 138 -10.24 -12.69 3.97
C GLY A 138 -9.14 -13.35 3.12
N LYS A 139 -8.96 -12.91 1.87
CA LYS A 139 -7.87 -13.36 0.99
C LYS A 139 -6.52 -12.92 1.53
N VAL A 140 -6.38 -11.65 1.94
CA VAL A 140 -5.14 -11.12 2.53
C VAL A 140 -4.79 -11.87 3.82
N VAL A 141 -5.79 -12.13 4.67
CA VAL A 141 -5.61 -12.94 5.89
C VAL A 141 -5.14 -14.35 5.55
N TYR A 142 -5.78 -15.00 4.59
CA TYR A 142 -5.43 -16.36 4.16
C TYR A 142 -4.01 -16.44 3.60
N GLU A 143 -3.60 -15.51 2.74
CA GLU A 143 -2.26 -15.46 2.14
C GLU A 143 -1.18 -15.29 3.21
N LYS A 144 -1.35 -14.33 4.12
CA LYS A 144 -0.40 -14.09 5.22
C LYS A 144 -0.31 -15.28 6.17
N LEU A 145 -1.45 -15.86 6.57
CA LEU A 145 -1.48 -17.01 7.47
C LEU A 145 -0.86 -18.25 6.82
N SER A 146 -1.17 -18.52 5.55
CA SER A 146 -0.62 -19.66 4.81
C SER A 146 0.89 -19.55 4.67
N ALA A 147 1.41 -18.36 4.34
CA ALA A 147 2.84 -18.11 4.27
C ALA A 147 3.53 -18.34 5.63
N ALA A 148 2.92 -17.87 6.72
CA ALA A 148 3.47 -18.08 8.07
C ALA A 148 3.48 -19.57 8.46
N VAL A 149 2.43 -20.32 8.15
CA VAL A 149 2.37 -21.78 8.39
C VAL A 149 3.44 -22.52 7.59
N LYS A 150 3.63 -22.19 6.31
CA LYS A 150 4.68 -22.80 5.47
C LYS A 150 6.08 -22.56 6.03
N LYS A 151 6.36 -21.34 6.51
CA LYS A 151 7.62 -21.02 7.21
C LYS A 151 7.84 -21.91 8.44
N VAL A 152 6.81 -22.20 9.22
CA VAL A 152 6.93 -23.10 10.39
C VAL A 152 7.26 -24.54 9.96
N LEU A 153 6.76 -24.98 8.81
CA LEU A 153 7.02 -26.31 8.25
C LEU A 153 8.37 -26.43 7.53
N GLY A 154 9.09 -25.31 7.34
CA GLY A 154 10.34 -25.29 6.57
C GLY A 154 10.15 -25.40 5.06
N HIS A 155 8.96 -25.09 4.56
CA HIS A 155 8.66 -25.02 3.13
C HIS A 155 8.81 -23.55 2.69
N GLU A 156 9.91 -23.20 2.03
CA GLU A 156 10.11 -21.87 1.41
C GLU A 156 9.54 -21.80 -0.01
#